data_AF-A0A4Q4X398-F1
#
_entry.id   AF-A0A4Q4X398-F1
#
_cell.length_a   1.000
_cell.length_b   1.000
_cell.length_c   1.000
_cell.angle_alpha   90.00
_cell.angle_beta   90.00
_cell.angle_gamma   90.00
#
_symmetry.space_group_name_H-M   'P 1'
#
loop_
_entity.id
_entity.type
_entity.pdbx_description
1 polymer ?
#
loop_
_entity_poly.entity_id
_entity_poly.type
_entity_poly.pdbx_seq_one_letter_code
_entity_poly.pdbx_strand_id
1 'polypeptide(L)'
;MVGVPGRSGLVTPKSNPKRTISLNLSPPPELRLIAFQWDLYGARMFDNFIWRSYGAGWLDRAAQGELDILSLDAVKAFSQFSFGQSNRIRDIQVQGETRYGRCLGLLRDKLEKGAATADGGQLLVPPILVLLMVAPGLAANYLQLIVSLFARRRLFLEEPRWQTVPWLLDPASKRPQSHVLDIFVTIPGLLEEERHVSEEDIFLLNDSVDTMPTPGRQNPRRLALCNSIAAQLERLYDWRWDWQHENGQYVTVDDELSWQPDDPAWNLLREFGNNRRLARLRFDRPVHANDVMLYNAALMWLMALLWKIEPSRAGIVITNCARRATSSLEFPAPSSFNPLLERPGAALSIRVPAVEVCRAYDWLSRHHHLCSATEDQMCLYLFPLGMARSVLETDPDGRDWIAAMLDSSPVTRGYGAAAYSSVAGFAAYITEDALRPDVKSAVRVSEGIVAGEYAESC
;
A
#
# COMPACT_ATOMS: atom_id res chain seq x y z
N MET A 1 -81.40 -60.94 -19.34
CA MET A 1 -81.53 -62.01 -20.34
C MET A 1 -81.45 -61.39 -21.72
N VAL A 2 -80.44 -61.83 -22.47
CA VAL A 2 -80.27 -61.87 -23.95
C VAL A 2 -81.14 -60.94 -24.82
N GLY A 3 -80.45 -60.07 -25.57
CA GLY A 3 -80.98 -59.35 -26.72
C GLY A 3 -79.85 -58.91 -27.66
N VAL A 4 -79.73 -59.60 -28.80
CA VAL A 4 -78.95 -59.29 -30.02
C VAL A 4 -79.85 -58.40 -30.93
N PRO A 5 -79.46 -57.82 -32.10
CA PRO A 5 -78.24 -57.20 -32.64
C PRO A 5 -78.44 -55.72 -33.07
N GLY A 6 -77.40 -55.05 -33.60
CA GLY A 6 -77.58 -53.81 -34.38
C GLY A 6 -76.37 -53.42 -35.24
N ARG A 7 -76.60 -53.28 -36.55
CA ARG A 7 -75.67 -52.95 -37.64
C ARG A 7 -75.21 -51.47 -37.63
N SER A 8 -73.97 -51.27 -38.07
CA SER A 8 -73.44 -50.20 -38.96
C SER A 8 -73.78 -48.71 -38.73
N GLY A 9 -72.74 -47.90 -38.53
CA GLY A 9 -72.77 -46.44 -38.72
C GLY A 9 -71.37 -45.86 -38.95
N LEU A 10 -71.15 -45.27 -40.13
CA LEU A 10 -69.95 -44.56 -40.56
C LEU A 10 -69.84 -43.20 -39.86
N VAL A 11 -68.71 -42.86 -39.22
CA VAL A 11 -68.46 -41.49 -38.72
C VAL A 11 -67.02 -41.04 -39.02
N THR A 12 -66.95 -39.88 -39.65
CA THR A 12 -65.81 -39.11 -40.19
C THR A 12 -64.66 -38.82 -39.22
N PRO A 13 -63.43 -38.63 -39.72
CA PRO A 13 -62.28 -38.26 -38.90
C PRO A 13 -62.35 -36.79 -38.48
N LYS A 14 -62.50 -36.53 -37.17
CA LYS A 14 -62.32 -35.18 -36.60
C LYS A 14 -60.83 -34.97 -36.26
N SER A 15 -60.30 -33.89 -36.83
CA SER A 15 -58.96 -33.34 -36.67
C SER A 15 -58.49 -33.27 -35.21
N ASN A 16 -57.34 -33.89 -34.92
CA ASN A 16 -56.63 -33.72 -33.66
C ASN A 16 -56.03 -32.29 -33.57
N PRO A 17 -56.12 -31.64 -32.40
CA PRO A 17 -55.52 -30.33 -32.19
C PRO A 17 -53.98 -30.46 -32.23
N LYS A 18 -53.34 -29.61 -33.05
CA LYS A 18 -51.89 -29.41 -33.02
C LYS A 18 -51.48 -28.99 -31.62
N ARG A 19 -50.88 -29.93 -30.86
CA ARG A 19 -50.09 -29.62 -29.67
C ARG A 19 -48.81 -28.95 -30.16
N THR A 20 -48.80 -27.64 -30.19
CA THR A 20 -47.58 -26.86 -30.37
C THR A 20 -46.74 -27.06 -29.11
N ILE A 21 -45.85 -28.05 -29.13
CA ILE A 21 -44.82 -28.19 -28.10
C ILE A 21 -43.85 -27.03 -28.37
N SER A 22 -44.00 -25.92 -27.64
CA SER A 22 -42.93 -24.94 -27.56
C SER A 22 -41.78 -25.60 -26.81
N LEU A 23 -40.83 -26.15 -27.56
CA LEU A 23 -39.52 -26.53 -27.03
C LEU A 23 -38.84 -25.23 -26.59
N ASN A 24 -39.11 -24.82 -25.35
CA ASN A 24 -38.40 -23.72 -24.71
C ASN A 24 -37.00 -24.27 -24.34
N LEU A 25 -36.13 -24.35 -25.34
CA LEU A 25 -34.76 -24.86 -25.30
C LEU A 25 -33.81 -23.93 -24.52
N SER A 26 -34.32 -22.91 -23.84
CA SER A 26 -33.48 -22.08 -23.01
C SER A 26 -33.04 -22.88 -21.78
N PRO A 27 -31.73 -22.96 -21.48
CA PRO A 27 -31.26 -23.63 -20.29
C PRO A 27 -31.95 -23.05 -19.05
N PRO A 28 -32.17 -23.89 -18.02
CA PRO A 28 -32.68 -23.47 -16.72
C PRO A 28 -31.97 -22.18 -16.26
N PRO A 29 -32.68 -21.22 -15.64
CA PRO A 29 -32.09 -19.95 -15.18
C PRO A 29 -30.78 -20.12 -14.39
N GLU A 30 -30.66 -21.21 -13.66
CA GLU A 30 -29.52 -21.61 -12.83
C GLU A 30 -28.28 -22.00 -13.65
N LEU A 31 -28.45 -22.40 -14.92
CA LEU A 31 -27.37 -22.74 -15.86
C LEU A 31 -27.03 -21.59 -16.82
N ARG A 32 -27.65 -20.42 -16.64
CA ARG A 32 -27.30 -19.25 -17.44
C ARG A 32 -26.03 -18.62 -16.86
N LEU A 33 -25.08 -18.28 -17.73
CA LEU A 33 -23.85 -17.56 -17.37
C LEU A 33 -24.11 -16.24 -16.63
N ILE A 34 -25.34 -15.71 -16.72
CA ILE A 34 -25.80 -14.54 -15.97
C ILE A 34 -25.81 -14.77 -14.46
N ALA A 35 -26.07 -16.00 -13.99
CA ALA A 35 -26.05 -16.33 -12.57
C ALA A 35 -24.63 -16.23 -11.99
N PHE A 36 -23.61 -16.49 -12.82
CA PHE A 36 -22.18 -16.45 -12.48
C PHE A 36 -21.52 -15.11 -12.85
N GLN A 37 -22.29 -14.11 -13.27
CA GLN A 37 -21.75 -12.84 -13.75
C GLN A 37 -20.88 -12.15 -12.69
N TRP A 38 -21.30 -12.18 -11.42
CA TRP A 38 -20.55 -11.58 -10.32
C TRP A 38 -19.30 -12.38 -9.97
N ASP A 39 -19.38 -13.72 -10.06
CA ASP A 39 -18.23 -14.58 -9.85
C ASP A 39 -17.17 -14.35 -10.92
N LEU A 40 -17.59 -14.15 -12.18
CA LEU A 40 -16.69 -13.84 -13.29
C LEU A 40 -16.01 -12.48 -13.12
N TYR A 41 -16.77 -11.42 -12.80
CA TYR A 41 -16.22 -10.09 -12.60
C TYR A 41 -15.32 -10.03 -11.37
N GLY A 42 -15.77 -10.64 -10.26
CA GLY A 42 -15.01 -10.76 -9.02
C GLY A 42 -13.72 -11.53 -9.26
N ALA A 43 -13.77 -12.72 -9.86
CA ALA A 43 -12.58 -13.51 -10.17
C ALA A 43 -11.59 -12.73 -11.04
N ARG A 44 -12.06 -12.02 -12.08
CA ARG A 44 -11.18 -11.21 -12.93
C ARG A 44 -10.58 -10.00 -12.19
N MET A 45 -11.34 -9.39 -11.27
CA MET A 45 -10.83 -8.33 -10.41
C MET A 45 -9.77 -8.88 -9.45
N PHE A 46 -10.00 -10.01 -8.78
CA PHE A 46 -9.02 -10.60 -7.85
C PHE A 46 -7.83 -11.29 -8.55
N ASP A 47 -7.96 -11.60 -9.83
CA ASP A 47 -6.85 -12.00 -10.71
C ASP A 47 -5.88 -10.82 -10.95
N ASN A 48 -6.36 -9.58 -10.84
CA ASN A 48 -5.47 -8.44 -10.74
C ASN A 48 -4.83 -8.42 -9.34
N PHE A 49 -3.57 -8.81 -9.31
CA PHE A 49 -2.74 -8.91 -8.12
C PHE A 49 -2.75 -7.64 -7.26
N ILE A 50 -2.91 -6.45 -7.85
CA ILE A 50 -2.91 -5.17 -7.12
C ILE A 50 -4.13 -5.08 -6.19
N TRP A 51 -5.32 -5.47 -6.69
CA TRP A 51 -6.54 -5.49 -5.88
C TRP A 51 -6.47 -6.57 -4.81
N ARG A 52 -5.90 -7.72 -5.16
CA ARG A 52 -5.68 -8.82 -4.20
C ARG A 52 -4.70 -8.44 -3.09
N SER A 53 -3.63 -7.71 -3.39
CA SER A 53 -2.63 -7.31 -2.42
C SER A 53 -3.07 -6.14 -1.54
N TYR A 54 -3.71 -5.11 -2.12
CA TYR A 54 -4.23 -3.98 -1.36
C TYR A 54 -5.49 -4.35 -0.54
N GLY A 55 -6.31 -5.22 -1.11
CA GLY A 55 -7.56 -5.70 -0.53
C GLY A 55 -7.43 -6.95 0.33
N ALA A 56 -6.22 -7.50 0.51
CA ALA A 56 -6.02 -8.81 1.13
C ALA A 56 -6.76 -8.92 2.48
N GLY A 57 -7.69 -9.88 2.58
CA GLY A 57 -8.54 -10.06 3.76
C GLY A 57 -9.82 -9.24 3.71
N TRP A 58 -9.74 -7.90 3.76
CA TRP A 58 -10.96 -7.08 3.90
C TRP A 58 -11.79 -6.99 2.61
N LEU A 59 -11.15 -6.92 1.44
CA LEU A 59 -11.84 -6.86 0.14
C LEU A 59 -12.48 -8.22 -0.21
N ASP A 60 -11.84 -9.33 0.16
CA ASP A 60 -12.41 -10.68 0.02
C ASP A 60 -13.67 -10.82 0.87
N ARG A 61 -13.61 -10.40 2.14
CA ARG A 61 -14.76 -10.38 3.05
C ARG A 61 -15.86 -9.44 2.57
N ALA A 62 -15.51 -8.27 2.02
CA ALA A 62 -16.46 -7.37 1.37
C ALA A 62 -17.14 -8.03 0.16
N ALA A 63 -16.39 -8.73 -0.69
CA ALA A 63 -16.89 -9.44 -1.86
C ALA A 63 -17.81 -10.61 -1.50
N GLN A 64 -17.57 -11.24 -0.35
CA GLN A 64 -18.40 -12.31 0.21
C GLN A 64 -19.64 -11.77 0.95
N GLY A 65 -19.72 -10.46 1.15
CA GLY A 65 -20.81 -9.82 1.89
C GLY A 65 -20.71 -9.96 3.41
N GLU A 66 -19.53 -10.29 3.93
CA GLU A 66 -19.29 -10.47 5.36
C GLU A 66 -19.10 -9.16 6.14
N LEU A 67 -18.84 -8.04 5.44
CA LEU A 67 -18.67 -6.73 6.08
C LEU A 67 -20.02 -6.00 6.19
N ASP A 68 -20.58 -5.56 5.06
CA ASP A 68 -21.94 -5.06 4.97
C ASP A 68 -22.45 -5.09 3.52
N ILE A 69 -23.76 -4.85 3.35
CA ILE A 69 -24.41 -4.85 2.04
C ILE A 69 -23.85 -3.74 1.13
N LEU A 70 -23.50 -2.57 1.70
CA LEU A 70 -22.96 -1.46 0.92
C LEU A 70 -21.56 -1.77 0.39
N SER A 71 -20.71 -2.44 1.18
CA SER A 71 -19.40 -2.94 0.78
C SER A 71 -19.53 -3.94 -0.36
N LEU A 72 -20.46 -4.90 -0.23
CA LEU A 72 -20.71 -5.89 -1.27
C LEU A 72 -21.14 -5.22 -2.58
N ASP A 73 -22.05 -4.25 -2.51
CA ASP A 73 -22.50 -3.50 -3.69
C ASP A 73 -21.41 -2.62 -4.28
N ALA A 74 -20.54 -2.02 -3.45
CA ALA A 74 -19.37 -1.29 -3.90
C ALA A 74 -18.38 -2.21 -4.63
N VAL A 75 -18.10 -3.41 -4.10
CA VAL A 75 -17.21 -4.40 -4.75
C VAL A 75 -17.80 -4.90 -6.06
N LYS A 76 -19.12 -5.10 -6.13
CA LYS A 76 -19.80 -5.43 -7.39
C LYS A 76 -19.71 -4.29 -8.41
N ALA A 77 -19.90 -3.05 -7.98
CA ALA A 77 -19.76 -1.89 -8.85
C ALA A 77 -18.33 -1.77 -9.39
N PHE A 78 -17.34 -1.92 -8.51
CA PHE A 78 -15.92 -1.86 -8.87
C PHE A 78 -15.48 -3.00 -9.80
N SER A 79 -15.79 -4.25 -9.46
CA SER A 79 -15.45 -5.41 -10.29
C SER A 79 -16.09 -5.33 -11.68
N GLN A 80 -17.35 -4.87 -11.76
CA GLN A 80 -18.04 -4.65 -13.03
C GLN A 80 -17.40 -3.53 -13.86
N PHE A 81 -17.12 -2.38 -13.24
CA PHE A 81 -16.44 -1.26 -13.90
C PHE A 81 -15.06 -1.69 -14.44
N SER A 82 -14.25 -2.30 -13.58
CA SER A 82 -12.89 -2.78 -13.89
C SER A 82 -12.90 -3.83 -15.01
N PHE A 83 -13.87 -4.74 -15.00
CA PHE A 83 -14.06 -5.72 -16.07
C PHE A 83 -14.41 -5.06 -17.41
N GLY A 84 -15.35 -4.11 -17.41
CA GLY A 84 -15.73 -3.33 -18.59
C GLY A 84 -14.54 -2.56 -19.17
N GLN A 85 -13.76 -1.90 -18.31
CA GLN A 85 -12.58 -1.14 -18.70
C GLN A 85 -11.48 -2.05 -19.28
N SER A 86 -11.13 -3.13 -18.58
CA SER A 86 -10.05 -4.04 -18.97
C SER A 86 -10.32 -4.76 -20.29
N ASN A 87 -11.59 -5.05 -20.59
CA ASN A 87 -12.01 -5.74 -21.81
C ASN A 87 -12.56 -4.78 -22.88
N ARG A 88 -12.55 -3.46 -22.64
CA ARG A 88 -13.09 -2.42 -23.52
C ARG A 88 -14.58 -2.60 -23.87
N ILE A 89 -15.37 -3.11 -22.91
CA ILE A 89 -16.82 -3.32 -23.06
C ILE A 89 -17.56 -2.17 -22.38
N ARG A 90 -17.92 -1.14 -23.18
CA ARG A 90 -18.53 0.11 -22.68
C ARG A 90 -19.82 -0.11 -21.90
N ASP A 91 -20.69 -1.01 -22.36
CA ASP A 91 -21.98 -1.24 -21.69
C ASP A 91 -21.81 -1.75 -20.26
N ILE A 92 -20.84 -2.66 -20.05
CA ILE A 92 -20.52 -3.17 -18.72
C ILE A 92 -19.89 -2.07 -17.87
N GLN A 93 -19.00 -1.26 -18.45
CA GLN A 93 -18.39 -0.13 -17.76
C GLN A 93 -19.46 0.86 -17.27
N VAL A 94 -20.39 1.28 -18.13
CA VAL A 94 -21.48 2.22 -17.80
C VAL A 94 -22.42 1.64 -16.72
N GLN A 95 -22.69 0.34 -16.76
CA GLN A 95 -23.46 -0.32 -15.69
C GLN A 95 -22.71 -0.30 -14.35
N GLY A 96 -21.38 -0.53 -14.38
CA GLY A 96 -20.52 -0.37 -13.21
C GLY A 96 -20.56 1.06 -12.66
N GLU A 97 -20.43 2.07 -13.51
CA GLU A 97 -20.52 3.51 -13.14
C GLU A 97 -21.90 3.86 -12.56
N THR A 98 -22.98 3.35 -13.14
CA THR A 98 -24.34 3.58 -12.64
C THR A 98 -24.51 2.98 -11.25
N ARG A 99 -24.00 1.77 -11.03
CA ARG A 99 -24.05 1.10 -9.73
C ARG A 99 -23.18 1.81 -8.71
N TYR A 100 -22.00 2.25 -9.12
CA TYR A 100 -21.09 3.06 -8.33
C TYR A 100 -21.78 4.34 -7.84
N GLY A 101 -22.46 5.08 -8.73
CA GLY A 101 -23.23 6.27 -8.37
C GLY A 101 -24.35 5.99 -7.35
N ARG A 102 -25.01 4.83 -7.45
CA ARG A 102 -25.99 4.39 -6.45
C ARG A 102 -25.34 4.12 -5.09
N CYS A 103 -24.19 3.44 -5.07
CA CYS A 103 -23.44 3.20 -3.83
C CYS A 103 -23.00 4.51 -3.17
N LEU A 104 -22.57 5.50 -3.94
CA LEU A 104 -22.26 6.84 -3.43
C LEU A 104 -23.48 7.54 -2.82
N GLY A 105 -24.65 7.45 -3.47
CA GLY A 105 -25.89 8.00 -2.92
C GLY A 105 -26.26 7.37 -1.58
N LEU A 106 -26.18 6.03 -1.48
CA LEU A 106 -26.44 5.31 -0.22
C LEU A 106 -25.39 5.61 0.86
N LEU A 107 -24.13 5.74 0.47
CA LEU A 107 -23.05 6.12 1.38
C LEU A 107 -23.28 7.53 1.95
N ARG A 108 -23.61 8.51 1.09
CA ARG A 108 -23.94 9.88 1.51
C ARG A 108 -25.11 9.88 2.50
N ASP A 109 -26.19 9.19 2.18
CA ASP A 109 -27.35 9.08 3.07
C ASP A 109 -27.00 8.45 4.42
N LYS A 110 -26.10 7.45 4.44
CA LYS A 110 -25.59 6.83 5.67
C LYS A 110 -24.65 7.77 6.44
N LEU A 111 -23.82 8.58 5.78
CA LEU A 111 -22.95 9.56 6.42
C LEU A 111 -23.77 10.69 7.06
N GLU A 112 -24.75 11.22 6.33
CA GLU A 112 -25.65 12.29 6.81
C GLU A 112 -26.51 11.84 8.00
N LYS A 113 -26.98 10.58 7.99
CA LYS A 113 -27.81 10.02 9.07
C LYS A 113 -26.99 9.41 10.21
N GLY A 114 -25.77 8.96 9.92
CA GLY A 114 -24.90 8.17 10.80
C GLY A 114 -23.81 8.96 11.54
N ALA A 115 -23.65 10.26 11.26
CA ALA A 115 -22.75 11.15 12.00
C ALA A 115 -23.02 11.24 13.53
N ALA A 116 -24.10 10.60 14.02
CA ALA A 116 -24.52 10.61 15.42
C ALA A 116 -24.11 9.36 16.24
N THR A 117 -23.52 8.30 15.67
CA THR A 117 -23.15 7.09 16.43
C THR A 117 -21.72 6.62 16.18
N ALA A 118 -20.97 6.42 17.27
CA ALA A 118 -19.53 6.09 17.27
C ALA A 118 -19.17 4.77 16.53
N ASP A 119 -20.12 3.85 16.41
CA ASP A 119 -19.93 2.52 15.79
C ASP A 119 -20.26 2.51 14.27
N GLY A 120 -21.09 3.45 13.81
CA GLY A 120 -21.58 3.49 12.42
C GLY A 120 -20.51 3.89 11.40
N GLY A 121 -19.56 4.74 11.81
CA GLY A 121 -18.49 5.25 10.94
C GLY A 121 -17.50 4.18 10.49
N GLN A 122 -17.21 3.18 11.32
CA GLN A 122 -16.24 2.13 11.00
C GLN A 122 -16.75 1.21 9.87
N LEU A 123 -18.05 0.89 9.86
CA LEU A 123 -18.67 0.08 8.81
C LEU A 123 -18.75 0.77 7.44
N LEU A 124 -18.53 2.09 7.39
CA LEU A 124 -18.50 2.87 6.15
C LEU A 124 -17.11 2.93 5.51
N VAL A 125 -16.05 2.56 6.23
CA VAL A 125 -14.68 2.58 5.71
C VAL A 125 -14.46 1.59 4.56
N PRO A 126 -14.90 0.31 4.61
CA PRO A 126 -14.74 -0.60 3.47
C PRO A 126 -15.46 -0.14 2.18
N PRO A 127 -16.72 0.32 2.19
CA PRO A 127 -17.33 0.85 0.99
C PRO A 127 -16.67 2.17 0.54
N ILE A 128 -16.22 3.04 1.45
CA ILE A 128 -15.42 4.23 1.07
C ILE A 128 -14.13 3.81 0.35
N LEU A 129 -13.38 2.84 0.88
CA LEU A 129 -12.15 2.31 0.29
C LEU A 129 -12.40 1.80 -1.14
N VAL A 130 -13.42 0.96 -1.31
CA VAL A 130 -13.77 0.41 -2.64
C VAL A 130 -14.26 1.51 -3.58
N LEU A 131 -14.99 2.50 -3.07
CA LEU A 131 -15.51 3.57 -3.90
C LEU A 131 -14.41 4.58 -4.30
N LEU A 132 -13.40 4.79 -3.46
CA LEU A 132 -12.23 5.60 -3.79
C LEU A 132 -11.36 4.93 -4.87
N MET A 133 -11.38 3.60 -5.00
CA MET A 133 -10.67 2.89 -6.08
C MET A 133 -11.26 3.14 -7.47
N VAL A 134 -12.52 3.56 -7.55
CA VAL A 134 -13.22 3.87 -8.82
C VAL A 134 -13.16 5.37 -9.13
N ALA A 135 -12.98 6.23 -8.12
CA ALA A 135 -13.06 7.67 -8.26
C ALA A 135 -11.87 8.25 -9.08
N PRO A 136 -12.11 9.08 -10.11
CA PRO A 136 -11.05 9.69 -10.92
C PRO A 136 -10.28 10.85 -10.25
N GLY A 137 -10.40 11.04 -8.92
CA GLY A 137 -9.78 12.15 -8.16
C GLY A 137 -8.37 11.86 -7.63
N LEU A 138 -7.92 12.56 -6.57
CA LEU A 138 -6.62 12.35 -5.91
C LEU A 138 -6.35 10.86 -5.61
N ALA A 139 -7.37 10.11 -5.20
CA ALA A 139 -7.30 8.65 -5.01
C ALA A 139 -6.86 7.88 -6.26
N ALA A 140 -7.23 8.33 -7.48
CA ALA A 140 -6.76 7.74 -8.73
C ALA A 140 -5.25 7.95 -8.93
N ASN A 141 -4.69 9.10 -8.54
CA ASN A 141 -3.26 9.36 -8.65
C ASN A 141 -2.47 8.50 -7.65
N TYR A 142 -2.96 8.37 -6.41
CA TYR A 142 -2.38 7.46 -5.41
C TYR A 142 -2.47 6.00 -5.83
N LEU A 143 -3.59 5.61 -6.41
CA LEU A 143 -3.78 4.26 -6.88
C LEU A 143 -2.90 3.97 -8.10
N GLN A 144 -2.77 4.91 -9.04
CA GLN A 144 -1.80 4.83 -10.14
C GLN A 144 -0.36 4.71 -9.62
N LEU A 145 -0.02 5.42 -8.55
CA LEU A 145 1.27 5.28 -7.87
C LEU A 145 1.47 3.87 -7.33
N ILE A 146 0.52 3.34 -6.55
CA ILE A 146 0.59 1.98 -6.00
C ILE A 146 0.70 0.95 -7.14
N VAL A 147 -0.16 1.06 -8.17
CA VAL A 147 -0.14 0.22 -9.37
C VAL A 147 1.22 0.24 -10.05
N SER A 148 1.83 1.41 -10.15
CA SER A 148 3.12 1.58 -10.85
C SER A 148 4.30 1.11 -10.01
N LEU A 149 4.23 1.23 -8.68
CA LEU A 149 5.17 0.59 -7.76
C LEU A 149 5.13 -0.93 -7.91
N PHE A 150 3.93 -1.53 -7.96
CA PHE A 150 3.77 -2.97 -8.23
C PHE A 150 4.31 -3.36 -9.60
N ALA A 151 3.97 -2.61 -10.65
CA ALA A 151 4.39 -2.89 -12.01
C ALA A 151 5.89 -2.61 -12.24
N ARG A 152 6.53 -1.86 -11.32
CA ARG A 152 7.89 -1.31 -11.46
C ARG A 152 8.03 -0.59 -12.80
N ARG A 153 7.06 0.28 -13.07
CA ARG A 153 6.99 1.06 -14.31
C ARG A 153 6.93 2.53 -14.00
N ARG A 154 7.72 3.29 -14.73
CA ARG A 154 7.75 4.74 -14.66
C ARG A 154 6.37 5.34 -14.86
N LEU A 155 6.08 6.35 -14.05
CA LEU A 155 4.87 7.16 -14.16
C LEU A 155 5.14 8.39 -15.01
N PHE A 156 4.14 8.80 -15.80
CA PHE A 156 4.21 10.11 -16.46
C PHE A 156 4.27 11.26 -15.44
N LEU A 157 3.71 11.06 -14.23
CA LEU A 157 3.74 12.00 -13.11
C LEU A 157 5.15 12.30 -12.59
N GLU A 158 6.15 11.49 -12.92
CA GLU A 158 7.55 11.77 -12.59
C GLU A 158 8.09 13.01 -13.33
N GLU A 159 7.54 13.35 -14.51
CA GLU A 159 8.09 14.44 -15.29
C GLU A 159 7.91 15.79 -14.55
N PRO A 160 8.93 16.69 -14.53
CA PRO A 160 8.88 17.92 -13.75
C PRO A 160 7.67 18.81 -14.01
N ARG A 161 7.12 18.78 -15.23
CA ARG A 161 5.92 19.51 -15.60
C ARG A 161 4.71 19.12 -14.74
N TRP A 162 4.55 17.84 -14.38
CA TRP A 162 3.42 17.39 -13.57
C TRP A 162 3.60 17.71 -12.08
N GLN A 163 4.84 17.91 -11.63
CA GLN A 163 5.16 18.28 -10.24
C GLN A 163 5.09 19.79 -9.99
N THR A 164 5.26 20.60 -11.05
CA THR A 164 5.39 22.06 -10.95
C THR A 164 4.20 22.82 -11.55
N VAL A 165 3.75 22.44 -12.75
CA VAL A 165 2.72 23.18 -13.50
C VAL A 165 1.40 23.32 -12.74
N PRO A 166 0.87 22.30 -12.04
CA PRO A 166 -0.38 22.43 -11.28
C PRO A 166 -0.33 23.53 -10.21
N TRP A 167 0.87 23.88 -9.76
CA TRP A 167 1.10 24.81 -8.65
C TRP A 167 1.68 26.15 -9.12
N LEU A 168 1.83 26.39 -10.43
CA LEU A 168 2.41 27.65 -10.94
C LEU A 168 1.58 28.89 -10.60
N LEU A 169 0.26 28.73 -10.53
CA LEU A 169 -0.65 29.85 -10.21
C LEU A 169 -0.67 30.19 -8.73
N ASP A 170 -0.47 29.18 -7.87
CA ASP A 170 -0.42 29.33 -6.43
C ASP A 170 0.57 28.32 -5.81
N PRO A 171 1.87 28.62 -5.80
CA PRO A 171 2.88 27.72 -5.27
C PRO A 171 2.70 27.45 -3.77
N ALA A 172 2.15 28.42 -3.03
CA ALA A 172 1.92 28.31 -1.59
C ALA A 172 0.78 27.35 -1.24
N SER A 173 -0.11 27.04 -2.19
CA SER A 173 -1.18 26.05 -2.00
C SER A 173 -0.70 24.60 -1.96
N LYS A 174 0.56 24.33 -2.34
CA LYS A 174 1.12 22.98 -2.37
C LYS A 174 1.34 22.47 -0.94
N ARG A 175 0.54 21.48 -0.55
CA ARG A 175 0.61 20.88 0.79
C ARG A 175 1.94 20.14 0.99
N PRO A 176 2.47 20.06 2.22
CA PRO A 176 3.67 19.27 2.53
C PRO A 176 3.59 17.84 1.99
N GLN A 177 2.43 17.19 2.14
CA GLN A 177 2.18 15.86 1.61
C GLN A 177 2.42 15.75 0.10
N SER A 178 2.03 16.77 -0.68
CA SER A 178 2.21 16.78 -2.14
C SER A 178 3.69 16.78 -2.55
N HIS A 179 4.57 17.39 -1.75
CA HIS A 179 6.01 17.34 -1.99
C HIS A 179 6.57 15.93 -1.79
N VAL A 180 6.10 15.19 -0.79
CA VAL A 180 6.50 13.78 -0.60
C VAL A 180 5.96 12.91 -1.73
N LEU A 181 4.77 13.19 -2.24
CA LEU A 181 4.22 12.48 -3.39
C LEU A 181 5.04 12.66 -4.66
N ASP A 182 5.56 13.86 -4.90
CA ASP A 182 6.45 14.11 -6.03
C ASP A 182 7.70 13.22 -5.99
N ILE A 183 8.20 12.93 -4.79
CA ILE A 183 9.31 11.99 -4.58
C ILE A 183 8.82 10.55 -4.80
N PHE A 184 7.63 10.20 -4.32
CA PHE A 184 7.07 8.87 -4.53
C PHE A 184 6.86 8.52 -6.00
N VAL A 185 6.36 9.46 -6.82
CA VAL A 185 6.10 9.19 -8.24
C VAL A 185 7.39 8.93 -9.03
N THR A 186 8.57 9.27 -8.49
CA THR A 186 9.85 8.91 -9.10
C THR A 186 10.30 7.49 -8.76
N ILE A 187 9.88 6.93 -7.61
CA ILE A 187 10.32 5.61 -7.14
C ILE A 187 10.05 4.51 -8.18
N PRO A 188 8.85 4.39 -8.80
CA PRO A 188 8.62 3.39 -9.84
C PRO A 188 9.63 3.43 -11.00
N GLY A 189 10.07 4.63 -11.42
CA GLY A 189 11.11 4.79 -12.44
C GLY A 189 12.48 4.28 -11.98
N LEU A 190 12.83 4.50 -10.71
CA LEU A 190 14.06 3.96 -10.12
C LEU A 190 14.03 2.42 -10.04
N LEU A 191 12.86 1.83 -9.74
CA LEU A 191 12.67 0.38 -9.72
C LEU A 191 12.77 -0.24 -11.12
N GLU A 192 12.28 0.48 -12.14
CA GLU A 192 12.43 0.07 -13.55
C GLU A 192 13.91 0.09 -13.97
N GLU A 193 14.65 1.14 -13.61
CA GLU A 193 16.09 1.24 -13.87
C GLU A 193 16.90 0.14 -13.15
N GLU A 194 16.58 -0.17 -11.89
CA GLU A 194 17.22 -1.24 -11.13
C GLU A 194 17.05 -2.61 -11.79
N ARG A 195 15.85 -2.86 -12.33
CA ARG A 195 15.58 -4.09 -13.07
C ARG A 195 16.50 -4.20 -14.30
N HIS A 196 16.66 -3.12 -15.05
CA HIS A 196 17.55 -3.12 -16.23
C HIS A 196 19.02 -3.32 -15.85
N VAL A 197 19.49 -2.67 -14.78
CA VAL A 197 20.85 -2.88 -14.27
C VAL A 197 21.06 -4.35 -13.85
N SER A 198 20.07 -4.96 -13.20
CA SER A 198 20.14 -6.37 -12.79
C SER A 198 20.16 -7.32 -13.98
N GLU A 199 19.36 -7.07 -15.03
CA GLU A 199 19.33 -7.87 -16.26
C GLU A 199 20.66 -7.79 -17.02
N GLU A 200 21.30 -6.62 -17.05
CA GLU A 200 22.64 -6.43 -17.63
C GLU A 200 23.73 -7.17 -16.86
N ASP A 201 23.73 -7.05 -15.52
CA ASP A 201 24.72 -7.71 -14.68
C ASP A 201 24.66 -9.24 -14.85
N ILE A 202 23.46 -9.81 -15.01
CA ILE A 202 23.27 -11.24 -15.32
C ILE A 202 23.81 -11.61 -16.71
N PHE A 203 23.56 -10.78 -17.72
CA PHE A 203 24.04 -11.04 -19.08
C PHE A 203 25.57 -11.05 -19.15
N LEU A 204 26.22 -10.09 -18.49
CA LEU A 204 27.68 -9.99 -18.44
C LEU A 204 28.33 -11.19 -17.73
N LEU A 205 27.69 -11.72 -16.69
CA LEU A 205 28.16 -12.93 -15.99
C LEU A 205 28.08 -14.19 -16.86
N ASN A 206 27.10 -14.27 -17.76
CA ASN A 206 26.90 -15.42 -18.63
C ASN A 206 27.79 -15.39 -19.90
N ASP A 207 28.16 -14.20 -20.37
CA ASP A 207 29.00 -14.02 -21.58
C ASP A 207 30.52 -14.07 -21.26
N SER A 208 30.90 -13.91 -19.98
CA SER A 208 32.31 -13.91 -19.56
C SER A 208 32.88 -15.31 -19.29
N VAL A 209 32.89 -16.19 -20.29
CA VAL A 209 33.60 -17.48 -20.18
C VAL A 209 35.12 -17.31 -20.35
N ASP A 210 35.60 -16.22 -20.97
CA ASP A 210 37.03 -16.06 -21.32
C ASP A 210 37.71 -14.74 -20.87
N THR A 211 37.05 -13.87 -20.11
CA THR A 211 37.69 -12.62 -19.64
C THR A 211 37.62 -12.51 -18.13
N MET A 212 38.77 -12.59 -17.46
CA MET A 212 38.91 -12.31 -16.02
C MET A 212 38.20 -10.98 -15.69
N PRO A 213 37.25 -10.96 -14.73
CA PRO A 213 36.56 -9.74 -14.36
C PRO A 213 37.59 -8.78 -13.76
N THR A 214 37.94 -7.72 -14.49
CA THR A 214 38.76 -6.62 -13.96
C THR A 214 38.04 -6.01 -12.74
N PRO A 215 38.60 -6.14 -11.53
CA PRO A 215 38.00 -5.54 -10.35
C PRO A 215 38.05 -4.01 -10.49
N GLY A 216 36.89 -3.35 -10.48
CA GLY A 216 36.79 -1.89 -10.43
C GLY A 216 36.07 -1.19 -11.58
N ARG A 217 35.63 -1.89 -12.63
CA ARG A 217 34.80 -1.25 -13.68
C ARG A 217 33.35 -1.11 -13.20
N GLN A 218 33.03 0.01 -12.55
CA GLN A 218 31.65 0.31 -12.15
C GLN A 218 30.77 0.50 -13.39
N ASN A 219 29.62 -0.19 -13.43
CA ASN A 219 28.62 0.00 -14.48
C ASN A 219 28.12 1.47 -14.41
N PRO A 220 28.28 2.28 -15.48
CA PRO A 220 27.88 3.69 -15.46
C PRO A 220 26.38 3.87 -15.20
N ARG A 221 25.53 2.90 -15.59
CA ARG A 221 24.09 2.91 -15.27
C ARG A 221 23.83 2.71 -13.79
N ARG A 222 24.56 1.79 -13.15
CA ARG A 222 24.49 1.58 -11.69
C ARG A 222 24.90 2.83 -10.93
N LEU A 223 25.96 3.51 -11.36
CA LEU A 223 26.39 4.77 -10.77
C LEU A 223 25.34 5.88 -10.95
N ALA A 224 24.76 5.99 -12.15
CA ALA A 224 23.69 6.95 -12.43
C ALA A 224 22.46 6.70 -11.54
N LEU A 225 22.04 5.44 -11.40
CA LEU A 225 20.92 5.05 -10.55
C LEU A 225 21.20 5.36 -9.07
N CYS A 226 22.40 5.05 -8.57
CA CYS A 226 22.81 5.43 -7.21
C CYS A 226 22.75 6.95 -6.99
N ASN A 227 23.19 7.74 -7.97
CA ASN A 227 23.10 9.20 -7.90
C ASN A 227 21.65 9.70 -7.92
N SER A 228 20.79 9.09 -8.74
CA SER A 228 19.35 9.39 -8.76
C SER A 228 18.67 9.09 -7.43
N ILE A 229 18.97 7.94 -6.81
CA ILE A 229 18.47 7.57 -5.48
C ILE A 229 18.98 8.56 -4.42
N ALA A 230 20.27 8.90 -4.47
CA ALA A 230 20.88 9.86 -3.55
C ALA A 230 20.23 11.25 -3.65
N ALA A 231 19.91 11.71 -4.85
CA ALA A 231 19.21 12.99 -5.07
C ALA A 231 17.79 12.98 -4.49
N GLN A 232 17.04 11.87 -4.64
CA GLN A 232 15.71 11.75 -4.02
C GLN A 232 15.80 11.65 -2.49
N LEU A 233 16.80 10.95 -1.94
CA LEU A 233 17.04 10.91 -0.49
C LEU A 233 17.34 12.29 0.08
N GLU A 234 18.14 13.09 -0.61
CA GLU A 234 18.46 14.46 -0.21
C GLU A 234 17.21 15.33 -0.19
N ARG A 235 16.41 15.33 -1.27
CA ARG A 235 15.11 16.03 -1.31
C ARG A 235 14.16 15.59 -0.20
N LEU A 236 14.13 14.29 0.11
CA LEU A 236 13.28 13.73 1.15
C LEU A 236 13.73 14.18 2.54
N TYR A 237 15.05 14.26 2.77
CA TYR A 237 15.62 14.77 4.01
C TYR A 237 15.44 16.27 4.18
N ASP A 238 15.58 17.06 3.11
CA ASP A 238 15.24 18.49 3.12
C ASP A 238 13.79 18.69 3.57
N TRP A 239 12.86 17.98 2.92
CA TRP A 239 11.46 18.01 3.29
C TRP A 239 11.23 17.66 4.76
N ARG A 240 11.96 16.68 5.30
CA ARG A 240 11.80 16.26 6.70
C ARG A 240 12.24 17.32 7.68
N TRP A 241 13.32 18.03 7.36
CA TRP A 241 13.80 19.16 8.16
C TRP A 241 12.80 20.31 8.14
N ASP A 242 12.30 20.69 6.95
CA ASP A 242 11.28 21.72 6.80
C ASP A 242 10.00 21.36 7.55
N TRP A 243 9.52 20.13 7.37
CA TRP A 243 8.34 19.63 8.08
C TRP A 243 8.54 19.63 9.59
N GLN A 244 9.74 19.27 10.10
CA GLN A 244 10.02 19.30 11.54
C GLN A 244 10.02 20.73 12.07
N HIS A 245 10.58 21.67 11.31
CA HIS A 245 10.61 23.08 11.69
C HIS A 245 9.19 23.64 11.83
N GLU A 246 8.32 23.36 10.86
CA GLU A 246 6.95 23.88 10.82
C GLU A 246 6.00 23.14 11.77
N ASN A 247 6.11 21.82 11.85
CA ASN A 247 5.09 20.95 12.46
C ASN A 247 5.60 20.17 13.68
N GLY A 248 6.89 20.20 13.99
CA GLY A 248 7.49 19.38 15.06
C GLY A 248 6.92 19.67 16.44
N GLN A 249 6.48 20.90 16.69
CA GLN A 249 5.83 21.32 17.94
C GLN A 249 4.46 20.64 18.17
N TYR A 250 3.84 20.10 17.13
CA TYR A 250 2.56 19.40 17.19
C TYR A 250 2.72 17.89 17.43
N VAL A 251 3.95 17.43 17.64
CA VAL A 251 4.26 16.03 17.94
C VAL A 251 4.87 15.89 19.33
N THR A 252 4.13 15.29 20.24
CA THR A 252 4.59 15.04 21.61
C THR A 252 4.71 13.55 21.90
N VAL A 253 5.51 13.20 22.91
CA VAL A 253 5.43 11.86 23.52
C VAL A 253 4.20 11.87 24.43
N ASP A 254 3.39 10.83 24.36
CA ASP A 254 2.21 10.70 25.21
C ASP A 254 2.62 10.11 26.56
N ASP A 255 2.37 10.83 27.66
CA ASP A 255 2.83 10.45 29.01
C ASP A 255 2.06 9.22 29.52
N GLU A 256 2.75 8.26 30.13
CA GLU A 256 2.23 6.97 30.65
C GLU A 256 1.08 7.07 31.67
N LEU A 257 0.71 8.27 32.12
CA LEU A 257 -0.28 8.53 33.17
C LEU A 257 -1.70 8.85 32.65
N SER A 258 -1.90 9.05 31.35
CA SER A 258 -3.20 9.45 30.76
C SER A 258 -4.13 8.28 30.37
N TRP A 259 -3.79 7.03 30.70
CA TRP A 259 -4.29 5.86 29.97
C TRP A 259 -5.31 4.98 30.71
N GLN A 260 -6.29 4.46 29.94
CA GLN A 260 -7.24 3.43 30.38
C GLN A 260 -6.68 1.99 30.18
N PRO A 261 -6.99 1.02 31.06
CA PRO A 261 -6.40 -0.33 31.07
C PRO A 261 -6.85 -1.30 29.95
N ASP A 262 -7.88 -0.95 29.18
CA ASP A 262 -8.60 -1.93 28.35
C ASP A 262 -8.13 -2.02 26.88
N ASP A 263 -7.03 -1.35 26.51
CA ASP A 263 -6.47 -1.41 25.15
C ASP A 263 -5.59 -2.69 24.97
N PRO A 264 -5.99 -3.66 24.13
CA PRO A 264 -5.24 -4.90 23.93
C PRO A 264 -3.87 -4.68 23.28
N ALA A 265 -3.70 -3.63 22.45
CA ALA A 265 -2.38 -3.27 21.92
C ALA A 265 -1.48 -2.73 23.03
N TRP A 266 -2.05 -2.06 24.04
CA TRP A 266 -1.30 -1.55 25.19
C TRP A 266 -0.79 -2.66 26.12
N ASN A 267 -1.60 -3.68 26.38
CA ASN A 267 -1.16 -4.81 27.23
C ASN A 267 0.05 -5.52 26.62
N LEU A 268 0.06 -5.69 25.30
CA LEU A 268 1.21 -6.19 24.56
C LEU A 268 2.43 -5.24 24.69
N LEU A 269 2.26 -3.94 24.40
CA LEU A 269 3.34 -2.94 24.51
C LEU A 269 3.95 -2.86 25.94
N ARG A 270 3.12 -3.06 26.97
CA ARG A 270 3.54 -3.09 28.39
C ARG A 270 4.27 -4.39 28.73
N GLU A 271 3.79 -5.54 28.25
CA GLU A 271 4.45 -6.85 28.44
C GLU A 271 5.81 -6.92 27.74
N PHE A 272 5.99 -6.23 26.61
CA PHE A 272 7.28 -6.11 25.91
C PHE A 272 8.33 -5.26 26.66
N GLY A 273 7.93 -4.61 27.76
CA GLY A 273 8.78 -4.23 28.89
C GLY A 273 9.59 -2.95 28.72
N ASN A 274 9.63 -2.13 29.78
CA ASN A 274 10.72 -1.29 30.35
C ASN A 274 11.75 -0.57 29.45
N ASN A 275 11.61 -0.60 28.13
CA ASN A 275 12.48 -0.03 27.14
C ASN A 275 11.72 1.13 26.50
N ARG A 276 12.32 2.32 26.54
CA ARG A 276 11.86 3.54 25.82
C ARG A 276 11.57 3.34 24.32
N ARG A 277 11.81 2.14 23.77
CA ARG A 277 11.71 1.75 22.36
C ARG A 277 10.28 1.72 21.82
N LEU A 278 9.25 1.73 22.65
CA LEU A 278 7.85 1.66 22.21
C LEU A 278 6.96 2.77 22.81
N ALA A 279 7.54 3.91 23.16
CA ALA A 279 6.75 5.06 23.57
C ALA A 279 5.83 5.55 22.43
N ARG A 280 4.63 6.00 22.79
CA ARG A 280 3.58 6.41 21.85
C ARG A 280 3.78 7.86 21.42
N LEU A 281 3.53 8.11 20.14
CA LEU A 281 3.46 9.46 19.60
C LEU A 281 2.05 10.00 19.75
N ARG A 282 1.96 11.29 20.06
CA ARG A 282 0.73 12.07 19.99
C ARG A 282 0.88 13.15 18.94
N PHE A 283 -0.08 13.21 18.03
CA PHE A 283 -0.22 14.26 17.03
C PHE A 283 -1.39 15.17 17.41
N ASP A 284 -1.35 16.44 17.03
CA ASP A 284 -2.52 17.32 17.18
C ASP A 284 -3.59 17.04 16.11
N ARG A 285 -3.15 16.61 14.91
CA ARG A 285 -3.98 16.42 13.72
C ARG A 285 -3.57 15.15 12.96
N PRO A 286 -4.54 14.46 12.33
CA PRO A 286 -4.28 13.28 11.50
C PRO A 286 -3.34 13.51 10.33
N VAL A 287 -3.34 14.72 9.75
CA VAL A 287 -2.48 15.05 8.62
C VAL A 287 -1.00 14.87 8.94
N HIS A 288 -0.56 15.23 10.15
CA HIS A 288 0.85 15.12 10.54
C HIS A 288 1.29 13.66 10.72
N ALA A 289 0.43 12.81 11.26
CA ALA A 289 0.71 11.38 11.32
C ALA A 289 0.82 10.78 9.91
N ASN A 290 -0.09 11.16 9.01
CA ASN A 290 -0.07 10.73 7.61
C ASN A 290 1.20 11.21 6.87
N ASP A 291 1.61 12.45 7.07
CA ASP A 291 2.83 13.01 6.48
C ASP A 291 4.07 12.20 6.91
N VAL A 292 4.20 11.90 8.21
CA VAL A 292 5.30 11.09 8.75
C VAL A 292 5.26 9.66 8.21
N MET A 293 4.08 9.04 8.12
CA MET A 293 3.93 7.70 7.55
C MET A 293 4.36 7.67 6.08
N LEU A 294 3.93 8.67 5.30
CA LEU A 294 4.27 8.76 3.88
C LEU A 294 5.77 8.99 3.69
N TYR A 295 6.36 9.95 4.41
CA TYR A 295 7.81 10.17 4.42
C TYR A 295 8.59 8.87 4.70
N ASN A 296 8.22 8.15 5.76
CA ASN A 296 8.92 6.93 6.14
C ASN A 296 8.74 5.80 5.12
N ALA A 297 7.61 5.73 4.43
CA ALA A 297 7.43 4.80 3.33
C ALA A 297 8.32 5.13 2.11
N ALA A 298 8.48 6.41 1.76
CA ALA A 298 9.42 6.81 0.70
C ALA A 298 10.86 6.49 1.11
N LEU A 299 11.21 6.80 2.35
CA LEU A 299 12.53 6.56 2.91
C LEU A 299 12.88 5.07 2.88
N MET A 300 11.95 4.20 3.31
CA MET A 300 12.13 2.75 3.25
C MET A 300 12.41 2.26 1.82
N TRP A 301 11.69 2.75 0.81
CA TRP A 301 11.94 2.40 -0.59
C TRP A 301 13.33 2.81 -1.06
N LEU A 302 13.69 4.08 -0.86
CA LEU A 302 14.97 4.62 -1.32
C LEU A 302 16.15 3.94 -0.61
N MET A 303 16.06 3.71 0.70
CA MET A 303 17.08 3.01 1.47
C MET A 303 17.20 1.54 1.07
N ALA A 304 16.08 0.81 0.95
CA ALA A 304 16.10 -0.60 0.54
C ALA A 304 16.70 -0.76 -0.85
N LEU A 305 16.34 0.11 -1.79
CA LEU A 305 16.87 0.11 -3.15
C LEU A 305 18.38 0.39 -3.15
N LEU A 306 18.84 1.38 -2.38
CA LEU A 306 20.25 1.71 -2.26
C LEU A 306 21.06 0.57 -1.61
N TRP A 307 20.54 -0.06 -0.56
CA TRP A 307 21.17 -1.22 0.07
C TRP A 307 21.23 -2.42 -0.85
N LYS A 308 20.25 -2.60 -1.75
CA LYS A 308 20.26 -3.65 -2.77
C LYS A 308 21.30 -3.39 -3.85
N ILE A 309 21.39 -2.15 -4.34
CA ILE A 309 22.26 -1.79 -5.47
C ILE A 309 23.70 -1.57 -5.02
N GLU A 310 23.95 -0.92 -3.88
CA GLU A 310 25.31 -0.59 -3.45
C GLU A 310 25.50 -0.84 -1.93
N PRO A 311 25.42 -2.11 -1.47
CA PRO A 311 25.45 -2.42 -0.04
C PRO A 311 26.73 -1.94 0.67
N SER A 312 27.86 -1.88 -0.03
CA SER A 312 29.15 -1.45 0.54
C SER A 312 29.22 0.05 0.84
N ARG A 313 28.47 0.89 0.11
CA ARG A 313 28.54 2.35 0.23
C ARG A 313 27.22 2.98 0.68
N ALA A 314 26.14 2.21 0.77
CA ALA A 314 24.81 2.70 1.11
C ALA A 314 24.81 3.57 2.39
N GLY A 315 25.41 3.09 3.49
CA GLY A 315 25.49 3.86 4.74
C GLY A 315 26.21 5.20 4.60
N ILE A 316 27.29 5.25 3.81
CA ILE A 316 28.04 6.49 3.52
C ILE A 316 27.18 7.44 2.69
N VAL A 317 26.51 6.94 1.66
CA VAL A 317 25.62 7.73 0.80
C VAL A 317 24.48 8.31 1.62
N ILE A 318 23.80 7.51 2.44
CA ILE A 318 22.70 7.94 3.33
C ILE A 318 23.16 9.07 4.25
N THR A 319 24.28 8.87 4.94
CA THR A 319 24.84 9.87 5.87
C THR A 319 25.24 11.15 5.14
N ASN A 320 25.80 11.04 3.93
CA ASN A 320 26.20 12.20 3.14
C ASN A 320 25.00 12.99 2.63
N CYS A 321 23.93 12.33 2.17
CA CYS A 321 22.70 13.00 1.77
C CYS A 321 22.09 13.78 2.94
N ALA A 322 22.00 13.15 4.12
CA ALA A 322 21.49 13.81 5.31
C ALA A 322 22.33 15.03 5.73
N ARG A 323 23.66 14.92 5.66
CA ARG A 323 24.55 16.06 5.95
C ARG A 323 24.33 17.22 4.98
N ARG A 324 24.20 16.95 3.68
CA ARG A 324 23.93 18.00 2.69
C ARG A 324 22.58 18.68 2.95
N ALA A 325 21.55 17.90 3.24
CA ALA A 325 20.23 18.41 3.59
C ALA A 325 20.19 19.27 4.86
N THR A 326 21.11 19.04 5.80
CA THR A 326 21.19 19.80 7.07
C THR A 326 21.77 21.22 6.87
N SER A 327 22.31 21.56 5.69
CA SER A 327 23.14 22.76 5.49
C SER A 327 22.39 24.10 5.46
N SER A 328 21.09 24.14 5.73
CA SER A 328 20.38 25.40 5.96
C SER A 328 20.71 25.93 7.37
N LEU A 329 21.32 27.11 7.42
CA LEU A 329 21.93 27.74 8.60
C LEU A 329 20.98 28.09 9.77
N GLU A 330 19.68 27.77 9.68
CA GLU A 330 18.65 28.23 10.61
C GLU A 330 17.84 27.12 11.30
N PHE A 331 18.25 25.84 11.19
CA PHE A 331 17.47 24.77 11.81
C PHE A 331 17.58 24.78 13.35
N PRO A 332 16.46 24.54 14.05
CA PRO A 332 16.40 24.64 15.50
C PRO A 332 17.33 23.61 16.12
N ALA A 333 17.89 23.95 17.28
CA ALA A 333 18.85 23.14 18.02
C ALA A 333 18.45 21.65 18.06
N PRO A 334 19.42 20.71 18.16
CA PRO A 334 19.17 19.26 18.20
C PRO A 334 18.07 18.77 19.16
N SER A 335 17.68 19.61 20.12
CA SER A 335 16.58 19.47 21.06
C SER A 335 15.16 19.66 20.47
N SER A 336 15.03 20.07 19.22
CA SER A 336 13.75 20.28 18.51
C SER A 336 13.14 19.00 17.93
N PHE A 337 13.95 17.94 17.81
CA PHE A 337 13.45 16.62 17.43
C PHE A 337 12.93 15.89 18.67
N ASN A 338 11.70 15.39 18.56
CA ASN A 338 11.15 14.46 19.53
C ASN A 338 12.05 13.21 19.56
N PRO A 339 12.42 12.68 20.74
CA PRO A 339 13.30 11.50 20.85
C PRO A 339 12.74 10.24 20.16
N LEU A 340 11.46 10.23 19.79
CA LEU A 340 10.80 9.11 19.11
C LEU A 340 10.65 9.30 17.59
N LEU A 341 11.01 10.47 17.06
CA LEU A 341 11.12 10.73 15.63
C LEU A 341 12.59 10.99 15.29
N GLU A 342 13.18 10.12 14.52
CA GLU A 342 14.59 10.13 14.19
C GLU A 342 14.92 11.26 13.22
N ARG A 343 16.15 11.74 13.34
CA ARG A 343 16.67 12.78 12.46
C ARG A 343 16.99 12.19 11.08
N PRO A 344 16.88 12.98 10.01
CA PRO A 344 17.45 12.63 8.71
C PRO A 344 18.86 12.06 8.84
N GLY A 345 19.09 10.86 8.29
CA GLY A 345 20.38 10.17 8.30
C GLY A 345 20.82 9.53 9.63
N ALA A 346 20.06 9.66 10.73
CA ALA A 346 20.35 8.93 11.97
C ALA A 346 20.06 7.43 11.82
N ALA A 347 19.04 7.09 11.03
CA ALA A 347 18.68 5.73 10.70
C ALA A 347 19.44 5.22 9.47
N LEU A 348 20.25 4.17 9.63
CA LEU A 348 20.84 3.42 8.51
C LEU A 348 20.03 2.17 8.15
N SER A 349 19.22 1.67 9.09
CA SER A 349 18.35 0.51 8.92
C SER A 349 16.94 0.93 8.51
N ILE A 350 16.32 0.19 7.60
CA ILE A 350 14.90 0.37 7.24
C ILE A 350 13.93 -0.03 8.36
N ARG A 351 14.41 -0.71 9.41
CA ARG A 351 13.61 -1.06 10.59
C ARG A 351 13.13 0.18 11.35
N VAL A 352 13.98 1.21 11.41
CA VAL A 352 13.68 2.44 12.15
C VAL A 352 12.48 3.20 11.57
N PRO A 353 12.46 3.55 10.25
CA PRO A 353 11.28 4.17 9.66
C PRO A 353 10.03 3.26 9.71
N ALA A 354 10.18 1.93 9.67
CA ALA A 354 9.04 1.02 9.86
C ALA A 354 8.41 1.14 11.25
N VAL A 355 9.22 1.27 12.31
CA VAL A 355 8.72 1.49 13.67
C VAL A 355 8.02 2.85 13.79
N GLU A 356 8.54 3.89 13.17
CA GLU A 356 7.88 5.20 13.16
C GLU A 356 6.52 5.19 12.45
N VAL A 357 6.40 4.46 11.34
CA VAL A 357 5.11 4.23 10.67
C VAL A 357 4.11 3.59 11.65
N CYS A 358 4.55 2.59 12.42
CA CYS A 358 3.71 1.93 13.40
C CYS A 358 3.28 2.87 14.54
N ARG A 359 4.19 3.73 15.03
CA ARG A 359 3.87 4.74 16.07
C ARG A 359 2.86 5.77 15.56
N ALA A 360 3.02 6.24 14.32
CA ALA A 360 2.09 7.17 13.71
C ALA A 360 0.71 6.52 13.48
N TYR A 361 0.69 5.26 13.05
CA TYR A 361 -0.55 4.51 12.87
C TYR A 361 -1.27 4.20 14.19
N ASP A 362 -0.56 3.85 15.26
CA ASP A 362 -1.13 3.64 16.60
C ASP A 362 -1.94 4.86 17.05
N TRP A 363 -1.45 6.08 16.78
CA TRP A 363 -2.19 7.28 17.07
C TRP A 363 -3.43 7.42 16.17
N LEU A 364 -3.28 7.20 14.86
CA LEU A 364 -4.40 7.29 13.90
C LEU A 364 -5.52 6.29 14.21
N SER A 365 -5.19 5.07 14.60
CA SER A 365 -6.16 4.02 14.86
C SER A 365 -7.05 4.34 16.07
N ARG A 366 -6.49 4.98 17.10
CA ARG A 366 -7.25 5.44 18.27
C ARG A 366 -8.12 6.67 17.97
N HIS A 367 -7.74 7.46 16.96
CA HIS A 367 -8.39 8.72 16.61
C HIS A 367 -9.16 8.65 15.28
N HIS A 368 -9.60 7.46 14.87
CA HIS A 368 -10.37 7.26 13.63
C HIS A 368 -11.60 8.17 13.51
N HIS A 369 -12.25 8.51 14.62
CA HIS A 369 -13.39 9.45 14.63
C HIS A 369 -13.01 10.87 14.16
N LEU A 370 -11.81 11.35 14.52
CA LEU A 370 -11.28 12.64 14.03
C LEU A 370 -10.89 12.58 12.56
N CYS A 371 -10.52 11.39 12.06
CA CYS A 371 -10.18 11.17 10.65
C CYS A 371 -11.40 11.12 9.73
N SER A 372 -12.61 10.90 10.29
CA SER A 372 -13.86 10.81 9.51
C SER A 372 -14.43 12.14 9.03
N ALA A 373 -13.96 13.26 9.60
CA ALA A 373 -14.39 14.59 9.23
C ALA A 373 -13.58 15.20 8.06
N THR A 374 -12.44 14.61 7.70
CA THR A 374 -11.59 15.09 6.60
C THR A 374 -11.64 14.11 5.43
N GLU A 375 -12.45 14.44 4.41
CA GLU A 375 -12.77 13.64 3.23
C GLU A 375 -11.55 13.10 2.43
N ASP A 376 -10.35 13.65 2.66
CA ASP A 376 -9.16 13.38 1.84
C ASP A 376 -8.22 12.27 2.36
N GLN A 377 -8.39 11.74 3.58
CA GLN A 377 -7.27 11.05 4.28
C GLN A 377 -7.50 9.60 4.71
N MET A 378 -8.69 9.03 4.48
CA MET A 378 -9.11 7.78 5.14
C MET A 378 -8.38 6.49 4.70
N CYS A 379 -7.49 6.51 3.70
CA CYS A 379 -7.01 5.26 3.09
C CYS A 379 -5.50 5.22 2.78
N LEU A 380 -4.77 6.29 3.11
CA LEU A 380 -3.36 6.41 2.75
C LEU A 380 -2.42 5.68 3.72
N TYR A 381 -2.91 5.34 4.91
CA TYR A 381 -2.08 4.72 5.96
C TYR A 381 -1.86 3.21 5.76
N LEU A 382 -2.72 2.50 5.03
CA LEU A 382 -2.61 1.05 4.82
C LEU A 382 -1.37 0.67 4.01
N PHE A 383 -0.99 1.52 3.05
CA PHE A 383 0.18 1.30 2.21
C PHE A 383 1.48 1.39 3.03
N PRO A 384 1.80 2.49 3.73
CA PRO A 384 2.97 2.55 4.62
C PRO A 384 2.94 1.47 5.70
N LEU A 385 1.79 1.21 6.32
CA LEU A 385 1.67 0.21 7.38
C LEU A 385 1.98 -1.21 6.89
N GLY A 386 1.50 -1.55 5.69
CA GLY A 386 1.83 -2.85 5.10
C GLY A 386 3.29 -2.97 4.67
N MET A 387 3.94 -1.87 4.26
CA MET A 387 5.41 -1.86 4.10
C MET A 387 6.13 -2.10 5.42
N ALA A 388 5.74 -1.38 6.49
CA ALA A 388 6.33 -1.54 7.82
C ALA A 388 6.17 -2.97 8.33
N ARG A 389 5.01 -3.60 8.09
CA ARG A 389 4.79 -5.01 8.38
C ARG A 389 5.78 -5.93 7.68
N SER A 390 6.05 -5.72 6.39
CA SER A 390 7.05 -6.52 5.66
C SER A 390 8.46 -6.36 6.25
N VAL A 391 8.82 -5.18 6.75
CA VAL A 391 10.11 -4.96 7.44
C VAL A 391 10.17 -5.65 8.79
N LEU A 392 9.08 -5.62 9.55
CA LEU A 392 8.98 -6.14 10.90
C LEU A 392 8.52 -7.60 10.96
N GLU A 393 8.40 -8.30 9.83
CA GLU A 393 7.91 -9.68 9.78
C GLU A 393 8.79 -10.65 10.58
N THR A 394 10.10 -10.40 10.60
CA THR A 394 11.09 -11.19 11.36
C THR A 394 11.26 -10.74 12.81
N ASP A 395 10.55 -9.69 13.22
CA ASP A 395 10.57 -9.11 14.56
C ASP A 395 9.28 -9.48 15.29
N PRO A 396 9.29 -10.47 16.21
CA PRO A 396 8.07 -10.96 16.87
C PRO A 396 7.26 -9.83 17.52
N ASP A 397 7.94 -8.92 18.22
CA ASP A 397 7.29 -7.81 18.94
C ASP A 397 6.63 -6.85 17.94
N GLY A 398 7.33 -6.52 16.85
CA GLY A 398 6.81 -5.65 15.80
C GLY A 398 5.64 -6.25 15.04
N ARG A 399 5.71 -7.55 14.72
CA ARG A 399 4.65 -8.30 14.05
C ARG A 399 3.39 -8.36 14.91
N ASP A 400 3.54 -8.71 16.19
CA ASP A 400 2.41 -8.88 17.10
C ASP A 400 1.78 -7.50 17.42
N TRP A 401 2.58 -6.43 17.52
CA TRP A 401 2.07 -5.06 17.64
C TRP A 401 1.24 -4.62 16.43
N ILE A 402 1.75 -4.83 15.21
CA ILE A 402 0.99 -4.50 13.99
C ILE A 402 -0.29 -5.32 13.90
N ALA A 403 -0.24 -6.62 14.20
CA ALA A 403 -1.40 -7.49 14.20
C ALA A 403 -2.48 -6.99 15.17
N ALA A 404 -2.08 -6.67 16.41
CA ALA A 404 -3.00 -6.11 17.41
C ALA A 404 -3.64 -4.80 16.98
N MET A 405 -2.86 -3.88 16.38
CA MET A 405 -3.40 -2.63 15.84
C MET A 405 -4.39 -2.86 14.69
N LEU A 406 -4.10 -3.79 13.79
CA LEU A 406 -4.97 -4.11 12.66
C LEU A 406 -6.25 -4.83 13.11
N ASP A 407 -6.17 -5.72 14.09
CA ASP A 407 -7.32 -6.50 14.58
C ASP A 407 -8.25 -5.70 15.50
N SER A 408 -7.78 -4.55 16.00
CA SER A 408 -8.57 -3.60 16.79
C SER A 408 -9.76 -3.01 16.01
N SER A 409 -9.65 -2.90 14.68
CA SER A 409 -10.71 -2.41 13.81
C SER A 409 -11.29 -3.56 12.97
N PRO A 410 -12.62 -3.70 12.88
CA PRO A 410 -13.25 -4.75 12.07
C PRO A 410 -12.93 -4.64 10.57
N VAL A 411 -12.51 -3.45 10.13
CA VAL A 411 -12.17 -3.11 8.74
C VAL A 411 -10.78 -3.60 8.38
N THR A 412 -9.82 -3.44 9.28
CA THR A 412 -8.42 -3.80 9.06
C THR A 412 -8.09 -5.20 9.58
N ARG A 413 -9.02 -5.84 10.31
CA ARG A 413 -8.88 -7.21 10.79
C ARG A 413 -8.61 -8.16 9.63
N GLY A 414 -7.52 -8.91 9.74
CA GLY A 414 -7.05 -9.83 8.70
C GLY A 414 -6.31 -9.17 7.53
N TYR A 415 -6.13 -7.83 7.54
CA TYR A 415 -5.21 -7.17 6.61
C TYR A 415 -3.82 -7.78 6.74
N GLY A 416 -3.24 -8.19 5.62
CA GLY A 416 -1.92 -8.80 5.56
C GLY A 416 -1.77 -10.20 6.18
N ALA A 417 -2.87 -10.86 6.60
CA ALA A 417 -2.84 -12.22 7.15
C ALA A 417 -2.48 -13.30 6.10
N ALA A 418 -2.56 -12.97 4.81
CA ALA A 418 -2.09 -13.85 3.75
C ALA A 418 -0.55 -13.87 3.71
N ALA A 419 0.05 -15.06 3.77
CA ALA A 419 1.50 -15.30 3.74
C ALA A 419 2.25 -14.73 2.50
N TYR A 420 1.55 -14.07 1.57
CA TYR A 420 2.09 -13.53 0.32
C TYR A 420 1.75 -12.04 0.10
N SER A 421 1.20 -11.33 1.09
CA SER A 421 0.85 -9.91 0.93
C SER A 421 2.06 -8.98 1.11
N SER A 422 3.04 -9.05 0.20
CA SER A 422 4.03 -7.99 0.13
C SER A 422 3.38 -6.74 -0.48
N VAL A 423 3.23 -5.68 0.31
CA VAL A 423 2.70 -4.42 -0.20
C VAL A 423 3.61 -3.88 -1.30
N ALA A 424 3.06 -3.70 -2.49
CA ALA A 424 3.75 -3.25 -3.70
C ALA A 424 4.99 -4.08 -4.11
N GLY A 425 5.10 -5.33 -3.66
CA GLY A 425 6.30 -6.15 -3.92
C GLY A 425 7.56 -5.65 -3.19
N PHE A 426 7.41 -4.77 -2.19
CA PHE A 426 8.51 -4.18 -1.42
C PHE A 426 9.38 -5.21 -0.71
N ALA A 427 8.82 -6.35 -0.30
CA ALA A 427 9.55 -7.41 0.39
C ALA A 427 10.71 -7.97 -0.44
N ALA A 428 10.62 -7.91 -1.78
CA ALA A 428 11.70 -8.31 -2.68
C ALA A 428 12.95 -7.40 -2.62
N TYR A 429 12.85 -6.25 -1.95
CA TYR A 429 13.93 -5.28 -1.77
C TYR A 429 14.48 -5.26 -0.34
N ILE A 430 13.85 -5.99 0.59
CA ILE A 430 14.32 -6.11 1.96
C ILE A 430 15.51 -7.07 1.97
N THR A 431 16.70 -6.53 2.23
CA THR A 431 17.94 -7.31 2.36
C THR A 431 18.38 -7.33 3.83
N GLU A 432 19.17 -8.33 4.20
CA GLU A 432 19.82 -8.37 5.52
C GLU A 432 20.66 -7.10 5.79
N ASP A 433 21.30 -6.56 4.74
CA ASP A 433 22.07 -5.32 4.83
C ASP A 433 21.18 -4.11 5.16
N ALA A 434 19.98 -4.05 4.58
CA ALA A 434 19.02 -3.00 4.88
C ALA A 434 18.43 -3.12 6.30
N LEU A 435 18.27 -4.35 6.82
CA LEU A 435 17.74 -4.59 8.16
C LEU A 435 18.80 -4.37 9.25
N ARG A 436 20.03 -4.84 9.03
CA ARG A 436 21.10 -4.92 10.03
C ARG A 436 22.43 -4.40 9.45
N PRO A 437 22.52 -3.10 9.11
CA PRO A 437 23.71 -2.53 8.48
C PRO A 437 24.97 -2.65 9.36
N ASP A 438 24.80 -2.56 10.68
CA ASP A 438 25.93 -2.53 11.63
C ASP A 438 26.66 -3.87 11.78
N VAL A 439 25.97 -4.98 11.53
CA VAL A 439 26.51 -6.34 11.76
C VAL A 439 27.61 -6.68 10.74
N LYS A 440 27.47 -6.25 9.48
CA LYS A 440 28.50 -6.54 8.45
C LYS A 440 29.67 -5.57 8.45
N SER A 441 29.48 -4.32 8.88
CA SER A 441 30.62 -3.41 9.12
C SER A 441 31.57 -3.97 10.19
N ALA A 442 31.04 -4.61 11.22
CA ALA A 442 31.85 -5.28 12.23
C ALA A 442 32.60 -6.51 11.67
N VAL A 443 31.94 -7.35 10.86
CA VAL A 443 32.57 -8.54 10.25
C VAL A 443 33.67 -8.17 9.25
N ARG A 444 33.48 -7.13 8.42
CA ARG A 444 34.51 -6.68 7.45
C ARG A 444 35.73 -6.03 8.11
N VAL A 445 35.55 -5.37 9.26
CA VAL A 445 36.69 -4.87 10.05
C VAL A 445 37.50 -6.04 10.61
N SER A 446 36.83 -7.10 11.09
CA SER A 446 37.50 -8.32 11.55
C SER A 446 38.26 -9.04 10.44
N GLU A 447 37.68 -9.17 9.24
CA GLU A 447 38.35 -9.80 8.09
C GLU A 447 39.52 -8.95 7.55
N GLY A 448 39.42 -7.62 7.60
CA GLY A 448 40.52 -6.72 7.25
C GLY A 448 41.70 -6.74 8.23
N ILE A 449 41.43 -6.98 9.52
CA ILE A 449 42.47 -7.15 10.54
C ILE A 449 43.17 -8.50 10.36
N VAL A 450 42.42 -9.57 10.10
CA VAL A 450 43.00 -10.91 9.86
C VAL A 450 43.78 -10.96 8.54
N ALA A 451 43.35 -10.27 7.49
CA ALA A 451 44.11 -10.17 6.23
C ALA A 451 45.36 -9.28 6.35
N GLY A 452 45.37 -8.31 7.27
CA GLY A 452 46.53 -7.45 7.54
C GLY A 452 47.66 -8.16 8.29
N GLU A 453 47.34 -9.11 9.19
CA GLU A 453 48.35 -9.86 9.96
C GLU A 453 49.13 -10.89 9.14
N TYR A 454 48.63 -11.32 7.97
CA TYR A 454 49.37 -12.22 7.07
C TYR A 454 50.23 -11.49 6.03
N ALA A 455 50.12 -10.17 5.90
CA ALA A 455 50.90 -9.39 4.92
C ALA A 455 52.22 -8.81 5.48
N GLU A 456 52.47 -8.88 6.80
CA GLU A 456 53.73 -8.44 7.43
C GLU A 456 54.71 -9.60 7.74
N SER A 457 54.51 -10.77 7.16
CA SER A 457 55.47 -11.88 7.23
C SER A 457 55.56 -12.66 5.92
N CYS A 458 56.09 -12.00 4.89
CA CYS A 458 56.78 -12.63 3.75
C CYS A 458 57.85 -11.67 3.20
#